data_AF-A0AA85G9N0-F1
#
_entry.id   AF-A0AA85G9N0-F1
#
_cell.length_a   1.000
_cell.length_b   1.000
_cell.length_c   1.000
_cell.angle_alpha   90.00
_cell.angle_beta   90.00
_cell.angle_gamma   90.00
#
_symmetry.space_group_name_H-M   'P 1'
#
loop_
_entity.id
_entity.type
_entity.pdbx_description
1 polymer ?
#
loop_
_entity_poly.entity_id
_entity_poly.type
_entity_poly.pdbx_seq_one_letter_code
_entity_poly.pdbx_strand_id
1 'polypeptide(L)'
;MMWNKLIWIKMILVCAIDFQTFMYQVKSDSTTEAGTASFLIRSIIYTDINGTYYQWKSELQDVLSTDYMTLATNLCNLTIESSYLGDPIITKNAKCFNIIFLPFDITNQQLRTTSNEIDNVTITGVQGNVNIELISINASFINESILYNILVNGYNQLNKTLNIFVMNIEIYHQLFIMNEVPVIDSELICI
;
A
#
# COMPACT_ATOMS: atom_id res chain seq x y z
N MET A 1 56.88 40.17 -4.69
CA MET A 1 56.70 38.78 -4.26
C MET A 1 55.56 38.72 -3.23
N MET A 2 54.30 38.95 -3.65
CA MET A 2 53.17 39.05 -2.70
C MET A 2 51.80 38.70 -3.32
N TRP A 3 51.79 38.10 -4.53
CA TRP A 3 50.56 37.78 -5.26
C TRP A 3 50.10 36.31 -5.08
N ASN A 4 51.01 35.39 -4.75
CA ASN A 4 50.65 33.98 -4.59
C ASN A 4 49.91 33.65 -3.28
N LYS A 5 49.99 34.47 -2.22
CA LYS A 5 49.27 34.16 -0.97
C LYS A 5 47.78 34.54 -1.01
N LEU A 6 47.38 35.50 -1.84
CA LEU A 6 45.98 35.96 -1.89
C LEU A 6 45.06 34.99 -2.65
N ILE A 7 45.60 34.26 -3.62
CA ILE A 7 44.84 33.31 -4.45
C ILE A 7 44.47 32.06 -3.64
N TRP A 8 45.42 31.54 -2.85
CA TRP A 8 45.18 30.38 -1.98
C TRP A 8 44.14 30.67 -0.89
N ILE A 9 44.16 31.87 -0.29
CA ILE A 9 43.17 32.26 0.72
C ILE A 9 41.78 32.42 0.10
N LYS A 10 41.66 32.95 -1.13
CA LYS A 10 40.38 32.99 -1.85
C LYS A 10 39.86 31.59 -2.19
N MET A 11 40.71 30.66 -2.62
CA MET A 11 40.31 29.27 -2.92
C MET A 11 39.79 28.54 -1.68
N ILE A 12 40.48 28.69 -0.54
CA ILE A 12 40.06 28.08 0.74
C ILE A 12 38.73 28.68 1.23
N LEU A 13 38.54 30.00 1.07
CA LEU A 13 37.32 30.67 1.51
C LEU A 13 36.10 30.27 0.66
N VAL A 14 36.26 30.07 -0.65
CA VAL A 14 35.19 29.60 -1.54
C VAL A 14 34.78 28.16 -1.19
N CYS A 15 35.75 27.29 -0.91
CA CYS A 15 35.47 25.91 -0.46
C CYS A 15 34.75 25.84 0.89
N ALA A 16 35.11 26.72 1.85
CA ALA A 16 34.46 26.78 3.15
C ALA A 16 33.03 27.34 3.08
N ILE A 17 32.78 28.30 2.18
CA ILE A 17 31.43 28.85 1.93
C ILE A 17 30.54 27.79 1.25
N ASP A 18 31.06 27.04 0.28
CA ASP A 18 30.31 25.94 -0.33
C ASP A 18 29.97 24.84 0.69
N PHE A 19 30.90 24.49 1.58
CA PHE A 19 30.63 23.50 2.63
C PHE A 19 29.60 23.99 3.65
N GLN A 20 29.65 25.26 4.07
CA GLN A 20 28.62 25.82 4.94
C GLN A 20 27.26 25.90 4.27
N THR A 21 27.22 26.25 2.98
CA THR A 21 25.97 26.33 2.20
C THR A 21 25.38 24.94 1.98
N PHE A 22 26.22 23.94 1.68
CA PHE A 22 25.84 22.53 1.61
C PHE A 22 25.30 22.01 2.95
N MET A 23 26.01 22.27 4.05
CA MET A 23 25.55 21.90 5.40
C MET A 23 24.25 22.62 5.82
N TYR A 24 24.01 23.84 5.34
CA TYR A 24 22.75 24.55 5.58
C TYR A 24 21.60 23.97 4.74
N GLN A 25 21.86 23.57 3.49
CA GLN A 25 20.85 22.89 2.66
C GLN A 25 20.51 21.49 3.19
N VAL A 26 21.50 20.72 3.65
CA VAL A 26 21.29 19.42 4.32
C VAL A 26 20.47 19.59 5.61
N LYS A 27 20.58 20.73 6.30
CA LYS A 27 19.80 21.01 7.52
C LYS A 27 18.39 21.55 7.24
N SER A 28 18.13 22.08 6.04
CA SER A 28 16.81 22.58 5.64
C SER A 28 15.96 21.55 4.90
N ASP A 29 16.53 20.44 4.47
CA ASP A 29 15.78 19.34 3.84
C ASP A 29 15.47 18.21 4.83
N SER A 30 15.02 18.56 6.04
CA SER A 30 14.18 17.64 6.82
C SER A 30 12.76 17.69 6.26
N THR A 31 12.60 17.44 4.97
CA THR A 31 11.38 16.79 4.53
C THR A 31 11.41 15.44 5.24
N THR A 32 10.55 15.24 6.24
CA THR A 32 10.26 13.89 6.75
C THR A 32 9.81 13.10 5.54
N GLU A 33 10.74 12.39 4.93
CA GLU A 33 10.53 11.65 3.70
C GLU A 33 9.40 10.66 4.00
N ALA A 34 8.29 10.78 3.29
CA ALA A 34 7.14 9.95 3.55
C ALA A 34 7.55 8.50 3.24
N GLY A 35 7.59 7.67 4.28
CA GLY A 35 7.80 6.24 4.11
C GLY A 35 6.64 5.62 3.33
N THR A 36 6.93 4.53 2.62
CA THR A 36 5.92 3.67 2.01
C THR A 36 5.85 2.34 2.74
N ALA A 37 4.65 1.86 2.99
CA ALA A 37 4.41 0.51 3.48
C ALA A 37 3.29 -0.12 2.64
N SER A 38 3.52 -1.33 2.15
CA SER A 38 2.51 -2.06 1.37
C SER A 38 2.03 -3.28 2.11
N PHE A 39 0.74 -3.56 1.95
CA PHE A 39 0.08 -4.70 2.58
C PHE A 39 -0.84 -5.38 1.58
N LEU A 40 -0.89 -6.70 1.64
CA LEU A 40 -1.96 -7.50 1.05
C LEU A 40 -3.06 -7.66 2.09
N ILE A 41 -4.27 -7.23 1.74
CA ILE A 41 -5.48 -7.49 2.51
C ILE A 41 -6.26 -8.59 1.78
N ARG A 42 -6.55 -9.66 2.50
CA ARG A 42 -7.40 -10.75 2.05
C ARG A 42 -8.70 -10.73 2.84
N SER A 43 -9.83 -10.91 2.18
CA SER A 43 -11.13 -10.99 2.84
C SER A 43 -12.14 -11.79 2.03
N ILE A 44 -13.19 -12.28 2.68
CA ILE A 44 -14.34 -12.93 2.02
C ILE A 44 -15.45 -11.89 1.83
N ILE A 45 -16.03 -11.86 0.63
CA ILE A 45 -17.03 -10.86 0.23
C ILE A 45 -18.45 -11.42 0.38
N TYR A 46 -19.32 -10.58 0.93
CA TYR A 46 -20.73 -10.84 1.19
C TYR A 46 -21.59 -9.75 0.56
N THR A 47 -22.83 -10.08 0.21
CA THR A 47 -23.80 -9.12 -0.35
C THR A 47 -24.60 -8.39 0.74
N ASP A 48 -24.62 -8.94 1.95
CA ASP A 48 -25.34 -8.35 3.09
C ASP A 48 -24.63 -8.62 4.42
N ILE A 49 -25.09 -7.93 5.47
CA ILE A 49 -24.63 -8.12 6.86
C ILE A 49 -25.08 -9.46 7.46
N ASN A 50 -26.04 -10.15 6.86
CA ASN A 50 -26.59 -11.40 7.38
C ASN A 50 -25.70 -12.60 6.99
N GLY A 51 -24.65 -12.37 6.19
CA GLY A 51 -23.69 -13.39 5.80
C GLY A 51 -24.04 -14.08 4.50
N THR A 52 -24.87 -13.49 3.63
CA THR A 52 -25.05 -14.01 2.27
C THR A 52 -23.78 -13.78 1.46
N TYR A 53 -23.12 -14.86 1.04
CA TYR A 53 -21.90 -14.78 0.25
C TYR A 53 -22.13 -14.14 -1.12
N TYR A 54 -21.19 -13.30 -1.54
CA TYR A 54 -21.11 -12.89 -2.94
C TYR A 54 -20.76 -14.12 -3.78
N GLN A 55 -21.66 -14.49 -4.69
CA GLN A 55 -21.50 -15.67 -5.53
C GLN A 55 -20.38 -15.46 -6.54
N TRP A 56 -19.50 -16.45 -6.66
CA TRP A 56 -18.48 -16.47 -7.70
C TRP A 56 -19.12 -16.45 -9.09
N LYS A 57 -18.53 -15.68 -9.99
CA LYS A 57 -18.87 -15.62 -11.41
C LYS A 57 -17.59 -15.74 -12.23
N SER A 58 -17.65 -16.39 -13.38
CA SER A 58 -16.50 -16.51 -14.30
C SER A 58 -15.93 -15.15 -14.75
N GLU A 59 -16.79 -14.14 -14.84
CA GLU A 59 -16.52 -12.78 -15.25
C GLU A 59 -15.54 -12.08 -14.29
N LEU A 60 -15.46 -12.53 -13.03
CA LEU A 60 -14.50 -12.02 -12.05
C LEU A 60 -13.04 -12.48 -12.34
N GLN A 61 -12.83 -13.34 -13.33
CA GLN A 61 -11.49 -13.68 -13.84
C GLN A 61 -11.02 -12.73 -14.94
N ASP A 62 -11.94 -12.01 -15.59
CA ASP A 62 -11.62 -11.06 -16.65
C ASP A 62 -11.59 -9.64 -16.08
N VAL A 63 -10.38 -9.07 -16.02
CA VAL A 63 -10.14 -7.72 -15.47
C VAL A 63 -10.83 -6.60 -16.25
N LEU A 64 -11.27 -6.88 -17.48
CA LEU A 64 -11.99 -5.94 -18.34
C LEU A 64 -13.51 -6.08 -18.23
N SER A 65 -14.01 -7.09 -17.50
CA SER A 65 -15.44 -7.29 -17.35
C SER A 65 -16.07 -6.22 -16.45
N THR A 66 -17.33 -5.90 -16.71
CA THR A 66 -18.07 -4.93 -15.88
C THR A 66 -18.26 -5.43 -14.45
N ASP A 67 -18.51 -6.73 -14.25
CA ASP A 67 -18.62 -7.33 -12.91
C ASP A 67 -17.32 -7.18 -12.13
N TYR A 68 -16.17 -7.46 -12.75
CA TYR A 68 -14.86 -7.31 -12.13
C TYR A 68 -14.59 -5.85 -11.74
N MET A 69 -14.72 -4.91 -12.69
CA MET A 69 -14.42 -3.50 -12.46
C MET A 69 -15.32 -2.91 -11.36
N THR A 70 -16.61 -3.27 -11.36
CA THR A 70 -17.57 -2.82 -10.33
C THR A 70 -17.18 -3.34 -8.96
N LEU A 71 -16.93 -4.65 -8.84
CA LEU A 71 -16.57 -5.26 -7.56
C LEU A 71 -15.21 -4.77 -7.05
N ALA A 72 -14.23 -4.61 -7.93
CA ALA A 72 -12.90 -4.09 -7.60
C ALA A 72 -12.96 -2.64 -7.12
N THR A 73 -13.76 -1.81 -7.79
CA THR A 73 -13.99 -0.42 -7.36
C THR A 73 -14.64 -0.37 -5.98
N ASN A 74 -15.69 -1.16 -5.77
CA ASN A 74 -16.38 -1.21 -4.47
C ASN A 74 -15.44 -1.71 -3.36
N LEU A 75 -14.64 -2.75 -3.62
CA LEU A 75 -13.68 -3.28 -2.65
C LEU A 75 -12.57 -2.28 -2.33
N CYS A 76 -12.04 -1.58 -3.33
CA CYS A 76 -11.06 -0.52 -3.12
C CYS A 76 -11.63 0.64 -2.33
N ASN A 77 -12.82 1.15 -2.69
CA ASN A 77 -13.47 2.25 -1.99
C ASN A 77 -13.73 1.87 -0.54
N LEU A 78 -14.28 0.68 -0.30
CA LEU A 78 -14.48 0.15 1.06
C LEU A 78 -13.17 0.12 1.83
N THR A 79 -12.08 -0.38 1.23
CA THR A 79 -10.77 -0.50 1.87
C THR A 79 -10.18 0.88 2.21
N ILE A 80 -10.21 1.82 1.28
CA ILE A 80 -9.66 3.17 1.45
C ILE A 80 -10.50 3.99 2.43
N GLU A 81 -11.83 4.00 2.28
CA GLU A 81 -12.72 4.74 3.17
C GLU A 81 -12.68 4.19 4.60
N SER A 82 -12.66 2.86 4.76
CA SER A 82 -12.50 2.24 6.08
C SER A 82 -11.13 2.59 6.68
N SER A 83 -10.07 2.55 5.89
CA SER A 83 -8.74 2.95 6.35
C SER A 83 -8.73 4.41 6.82
N TYR A 84 -9.31 5.31 6.02
CA TYR A 84 -9.40 6.74 6.30
C TYR A 84 -10.24 7.07 7.53
N LEU A 85 -11.37 6.40 7.75
CA LEU A 85 -12.17 6.58 8.97
C LEU A 85 -11.48 6.02 10.21
N GLY A 86 -10.64 4.99 10.05
CA GLY A 86 -9.87 4.41 11.13
C GLY A 86 -8.72 5.28 11.60
N ASP A 87 -7.92 5.80 10.66
CA ASP A 87 -6.83 6.75 10.93
C ASP A 87 -6.57 7.65 9.71
N PRO A 88 -7.18 8.85 9.67
CA PRO A 88 -7.03 9.78 8.55
C PRO A 88 -5.59 10.26 8.32
N ILE A 89 -4.73 10.23 9.33
CA ILE A 89 -3.36 10.76 9.25
C ILE A 89 -2.46 9.76 8.53
N ILE A 90 -2.56 8.48 8.90
CA ILE A 90 -1.75 7.41 8.30
C ILE A 90 -2.20 7.13 6.86
N THR A 91 -3.50 7.20 6.59
CA THR A 91 -4.08 6.68 5.34
C THR A 91 -4.55 7.76 4.37
N LYS A 92 -4.25 9.04 4.67
CA LYS A 92 -4.62 10.21 3.84
C LYS A 92 -4.32 10.01 2.35
N ASN A 93 -3.17 9.44 2.06
CA ASN A 93 -2.66 9.22 0.71
C ASN A 93 -2.61 7.73 0.34
N ALA A 94 -3.40 6.90 1.02
CA ALA A 94 -3.41 5.46 0.76
C ALA A 94 -3.89 5.18 -0.67
N LYS A 95 -3.26 4.21 -1.31
CA LYS A 95 -3.61 3.75 -2.66
C LYS A 95 -4.02 2.30 -2.64
N CYS A 96 -5.11 2.00 -3.34
CA CYS A 96 -5.57 0.64 -3.58
C CYS A 96 -5.13 0.20 -4.98
N PHE A 97 -4.53 -0.98 -5.10
CA PHE A 97 -4.06 -1.51 -6.37
C PHE A 97 -4.02 -3.04 -6.36
N ASN A 98 -3.82 -3.64 -7.55
CA ASN A 98 -3.63 -5.08 -7.73
C ASN A 98 -4.71 -5.93 -7.03
N ILE A 99 -5.98 -5.67 -7.36
CA ILE A 99 -7.12 -6.44 -6.87
C ILE A 99 -7.15 -7.78 -7.60
N ILE A 100 -7.40 -8.87 -6.89
CA ILE A 100 -7.56 -10.21 -7.47
C ILE A 100 -8.73 -10.89 -6.76
N PHE A 101 -9.65 -11.47 -7.54
CA PHE A 101 -10.73 -12.28 -7.01
C PHE A 101 -10.43 -13.77 -7.21
N LEU A 102 -10.69 -14.57 -6.17
CA LEU A 102 -10.55 -16.02 -6.21
C LEU A 102 -11.85 -16.70 -5.75
N PRO A 103 -12.19 -17.87 -6.30
CA PRO A 103 -13.30 -18.66 -5.80
C PRO A 103 -12.99 -19.18 -4.39
N PHE A 104 -13.93 -18.99 -3.47
CA PHE A 104 -13.86 -19.48 -2.09
C PHE A 104 -14.85 -20.62 -1.87
N ASP A 105 -14.39 -21.79 -1.44
CA ASP A 105 -15.27 -22.91 -1.12
C ASP A 105 -15.96 -22.67 0.23
N ILE A 106 -17.26 -22.40 0.19
CA ILE A 106 -18.06 -22.10 1.40
C ILE A 106 -18.26 -23.36 2.25
N THR A 107 -18.34 -24.53 1.61
CA THR A 107 -18.59 -25.82 2.29
C THR A 107 -17.41 -26.30 3.12
N ASN A 108 -16.18 -26.03 2.66
CA ASN A 108 -14.95 -26.43 3.34
C ASN A 108 -14.14 -25.26 3.94
N GLN A 109 -14.58 -24.02 3.76
CA GLN A 109 -13.84 -22.80 4.10
C GLN A 109 -12.39 -22.78 3.55
N GLN A 110 -12.19 -23.29 2.32
CA GLN A 110 -10.87 -23.43 1.70
C GLN A 110 -10.85 -22.86 0.27
N LEU A 111 -9.66 -22.46 -0.21
CA LEU A 111 -9.46 -21.98 -1.57
C LEU A 111 -9.54 -23.14 -2.57
N ARG A 112 -10.34 -23.00 -3.64
CA ARG A 112 -10.27 -23.92 -4.79
C ARG A 112 -9.25 -23.40 -5.79
N THR A 113 -8.14 -24.11 -5.92
CA THR A 113 -7.23 -23.95 -7.06
C THR A 113 -7.90 -24.53 -8.31
N THR A 114 -8.12 -23.70 -9.32
CA THR A 114 -8.71 -24.11 -10.60
C THR A 114 -7.86 -25.18 -11.30
N SER A 115 -8.31 -26.43 -11.31
CA SER A 115 -8.22 -27.31 -12.49
C SER A 115 -9.04 -28.59 -12.28
N ASN A 116 -9.88 -28.87 -13.28
CA ASN A 116 -10.46 -30.17 -13.63
C ASN A 116 -11.43 -30.82 -12.63
N GLU A 117 -12.71 -30.46 -12.76
CA GLU A 117 -13.85 -31.38 -12.93
C GLU A 117 -15.14 -30.63 -12.58
N ILE A 118 -16.05 -30.55 -13.56
CA ILE A 118 -17.42 -30.13 -13.32
C ILE A 118 -18.09 -31.33 -12.65
N ASP A 119 -18.04 -31.41 -11.33
CA ASP A 119 -18.93 -32.28 -10.58
C ASP A 119 -19.36 -31.63 -9.26
N ASN A 120 -20.67 -31.43 -9.20
CA ASN A 120 -21.49 -30.95 -8.10
C ASN A 120 -21.34 -29.47 -7.72
N VAL A 121 -22.49 -28.79 -7.75
CA VAL A 121 -22.72 -27.36 -7.46
C VAL A 121 -22.28 -27.04 -6.02
N THR A 122 -20.99 -26.90 -5.78
CA THR A 122 -20.49 -26.22 -4.59
C THR A 122 -20.69 -24.73 -4.80
N ILE A 123 -21.55 -24.13 -3.98
CA ILE A 123 -21.69 -22.69 -3.89
C ILE A 123 -20.31 -22.13 -3.55
N THR A 124 -19.67 -21.46 -4.50
CA THR A 124 -18.38 -20.82 -4.31
C THR A 124 -18.62 -19.33 -4.05
N GLY A 125 -18.15 -18.84 -2.91
CA GLY A 125 -18.11 -17.42 -2.60
C GLY A 125 -16.96 -16.72 -3.30
N VAL A 126 -16.78 -15.43 -3.05
CA VAL A 126 -15.64 -14.64 -3.56
C VAL A 126 -14.70 -14.29 -2.41
N GLN A 127 -13.42 -14.62 -2.58
CA GLN A 127 -12.33 -14.01 -1.81
C GLN A 127 -11.78 -12.82 -2.60
N GLY A 128 -11.72 -11.65 -1.95
CA GLY A 128 -11.05 -10.46 -2.46
C GLY A 128 -9.65 -10.34 -1.87
N ASN A 129 -8.67 -10.24 -2.75
CA ASN A 129 -7.29 -9.89 -2.42
C ASN A 129 -7.03 -8.49 -2.95
N VAL A 130 -6.53 -7.59 -2.11
CA VAL A 130 -6.26 -6.20 -2.49
C VAL A 130 -4.96 -5.73 -1.89
N ASN A 131 -4.11 -5.09 -2.70
CA ASN A 131 -2.92 -4.43 -2.18
C ASN A 131 -3.27 -2.99 -1.80
N ILE A 132 -2.81 -2.57 -0.62
CA ILE A 132 -2.85 -1.18 -0.19
C ILE A 132 -1.43 -0.67 0.04
N GLU A 133 -1.13 0.50 -0.49
CA GLU A 133 0.10 1.25 -0.23
C GLU A 133 -0.27 2.43 0.69
N LEU A 134 0.38 2.51 1.84
CA LEU A 134 0.30 3.62 2.77
C LEU A 134 1.49 4.55 2.53
N ILE A 135 1.22 5.85 2.41
CA ILE A 135 2.24 6.89 2.19
C ILE A 135 2.15 7.89 3.33
N SER A 136 3.01 7.72 4.33
CA SER A 136 3.00 8.53 5.56
C SER A 136 4.38 8.54 6.21
N ILE A 137 4.65 9.59 6.98
CA ILE A 137 5.87 9.71 7.80
C ILE A 137 6.04 8.55 8.78
N ASN A 138 4.93 7.89 9.15
CA ASN A 138 4.91 6.77 10.08
C ASN A 138 4.70 5.42 9.40
N ALA A 139 4.67 5.35 8.06
CA ALA A 139 4.32 4.13 7.32
C ALA A 139 5.23 2.94 7.69
N SER A 140 6.53 3.19 7.90
CA SER A 140 7.51 2.18 8.28
C SER A 140 7.27 1.55 9.67
N PHE A 141 6.48 2.19 10.53
CA PHE A 141 6.10 1.66 11.84
C PHE A 141 4.77 0.91 11.83
N ILE A 142 4.05 0.94 10.70
CA ILE A 142 2.78 0.23 10.55
C ILE A 142 3.09 -1.24 10.29
N ASN A 143 2.51 -2.10 11.13
CA ASN A 143 2.49 -3.54 10.91
C ASN A 143 1.06 -4.01 10.64
N GLU A 144 0.90 -5.31 10.39
CA GLU A 144 -0.36 -5.92 10.01
C GLU A 144 -1.45 -5.73 11.06
N SER A 145 -1.10 -5.81 12.35
CA SER A 145 -2.04 -5.65 13.46
C SER A 145 -2.54 -4.20 13.58
N ILE A 146 -1.64 -3.23 13.40
CA ILE A 146 -2.02 -1.81 13.41
C ILE A 146 -2.98 -1.53 12.25
N LEU A 147 -2.62 -1.96 11.03
CA LEU A 147 -3.50 -1.75 9.88
C LEU A 147 -4.84 -2.48 10.02
N TYR A 148 -4.85 -3.69 10.59
CA TYR A 148 -6.07 -4.43 10.86
C TYR A 148 -7.02 -3.64 11.77
N ASN A 149 -6.50 -3.09 12.87
CA ASN A 149 -7.30 -2.29 13.79
C ASN A 149 -7.82 -1.01 13.13
N ILE A 150 -6.98 -0.33 12.34
CA ILE A 150 -7.40 0.85 11.56
C ILE A 150 -8.58 0.49 10.65
N LEU A 151 -8.43 -0.57 9.84
CA LEU A 151 -9.46 -1.03 8.91
C LEU A 151 -10.76 -1.41 9.61
N VAL A 152 -10.70 -2.24 10.66
CA VAL A 152 -11.91 -2.71 11.36
C VAL A 152 -12.61 -1.57 12.08
N ASN A 153 -11.86 -0.67 12.73
CA ASN A 153 -12.44 0.48 13.41
C ASN A 153 -13.14 1.43 12.45
N GLY A 154 -12.54 1.71 11.29
CA GLY A 154 -13.18 2.54 10.28
C GLY A 154 -14.32 1.84 9.55
N TYR A 155 -14.21 0.52 9.29
CA TYR A 155 -15.28 -0.27 8.70
C TYR A 155 -16.55 -0.27 9.57
N ASN A 156 -16.39 -0.30 10.90
CA ASN A 156 -17.50 -0.20 11.84
C ASN A 156 -18.16 1.19 11.87
N GLN A 157 -17.45 2.23 11.44
CA GLN A 157 -17.96 3.59 11.31
C GLN A 157 -18.53 3.88 9.90
N LEU A 158 -18.17 3.06 8.92
CA LEU A 158 -18.55 3.25 7.53
C LEU A 158 -20.07 3.11 7.37
N ASN A 159 -20.67 4.07 6.66
CA ASN A 159 -22.06 3.92 6.25
C ASN A 159 -22.12 2.86 5.14
N LYS A 160 -22.82 1.75 5.38
CA LYS A 160 -22.79 0.53 4.58
C LYS A 160 -23.58 0.63 3.26
N THR A 161 -23.28 1.64 2.45
CA THR A 161 -23.98 1.93 1.19
C THR A 161 -23.33 1.25 -0.03
N LEU A 162 -22.14 0.67 0.11
CA LEU A 162 -21.34 0.11 -0.99
C LEU A 162 -21.82 -1.26 -1.52
N ASN A 163 -22.98 -1.75 -1.07
CA ASN A 163 -23.59 -3.04 -1.49
C ASN A 163 -22.70 -4.28 -1.35
N ILE A 164 -21.57 -4.17 -0.66
CA ILE A 164 -20.67 -5.27 -0.35
C ILE A 164 -20.24 -5.19 1.11
N PHE A 165 -19.99 -6.36 1.68
CA PHE A 165 -19.50 -6.53 3.04
C PHE A 165 -18.29 -7.46 3.01
N VAL A 166 -17.34 -7.24 3.91
CA VAL A 166 -16.14 -8.06 3.99
C VAL A 166 -16.00 -8.64 5.39
N MET A 167 -15.66 -9.93 5.47
CA MET A 167 -15.34 -10.62 6.73
C MET A 167 -14.08 -11.46 6.55
N ASN A 168 -13.59 -12.03 7.66
CA ASN A 168 -12.38 -12.84 7.69
C ASN A 168 -11.18 -12.09 7.09
N ILE A 169 -11.00 -10.84 7.53
CA ILE A 169 -9.92 -9.97 7.06
C ILE A 169 -8.60 -10.50 7.60
N GLU A 170 -7.67 -10.78 6.68
CA GLU A 170 -6.29 -11.13 6.96
C GLU A 170 -5.38 -10.10 6.29
N ILE A 171 -4.29 -9.73 6.94
CA ILE A 171 -3.35 -8.71 6.43
C ILE A 171 -1.95 -9.30 6.46
N TYR A 172 -1.21 -9.07 5.39
CA TYR A 172 0.16 -9.52 5.22
C TYR A 172 1.02 -8.34 4.77
N HIS A 173 2.07 -8.02 5.50
CA HIS A 173 3.01 -6.98 5.09
C HIS A 173 3.78 -7.43 3.84
N GLN A 174 3.79 -6.58 2.81
CA GLN A 174 4.59 -6.77 1.62
C GLN A 174 5.91 -6.05 1.81
N LEU A 175 6.94 -6.81 2.18
CA LEU A 175 8.30 -6.30 2.22
C LEU A 175 8.72 -5.96 0.79
N PHE A 176 8.83 -4.66 0.48
CA PHE A 176 9.59 -4.24 -0.69
C PHE A 176 11.05 -4.58 -0.43
N ILE A 177 11.61 -5.52 -1.20
CA ILE A 177 13.06 -5.57 -1.36
C ILE A 177 13.40 -4.33 -2.18
N MET A 178 13.75 -3.24 -1.50
CA MET A 178 14.51 -2.17 -2.13
C MET A 178 15.83 -2.80 -2.57
N ASN A 179 15.98 -3.09 -3.86
CA ASN A 179 17.32 -3.14 -4.43
C ASN A 179 17.88 -1.73 -4.24
N GLU A 180 18.69 -1.55 -3.20
CA GLU A 180 19.55 -0.38 -3.08
C GLU A 180 20.37 -0.31 -4.36
N VAL A 181 20.04 0.65 -5.23
CA VAL A 181 20.97 1.07 -6.26
C VAL A 181 22.15 1.65 -5.48
N PRO A 182 23.37 1.07 -5.57
CA PRO A 182 24.50 1.66 -4.91
C PRO A 182 24.68 3.06 -5.49
N VAL A 183 24.50 4.07 -4.65
CA VAL A 183 24.98 5.41 -4.94
C VAL A 183 26.47 5.26 -5.10
N ILE A 184 26.94 5.29 -6.35
CA ILE A 184 28.35 5.43 -6.64
C ILE A 184 28.68 6.85 -6.17
N ASP A 185 29.25 6.96 -4.98
CA ASP A 185 29.96 8.15 -4.54
C ASP A 185 31.01 8.48 -5.60
N SER A 186 30.67 9.41 -6.50
CA SER A 186 31.68 10.06 -7.31
C SER A 186 32.49 10.94 -6.37
N GLU A 187 33.69 10.48 -6.06
CA GLU A 187 34.73 11.22 -5.36
C GLU A 187 34.76 12.67 -5.84
N LEU A 188 34.37 13.61 -4.97
CA LEU A 188 34.71 15.01 -5.13
C LEU A 188 36.21 15.15 -4.80
N ILE A 189 37.05 14.90 -5.80
CA ILE A 189 38.48 15.23 -5.71
C ILE A 189 38.59 16.75 -5.86
N CYS A 190 38.71 17.45 -4.73
CA CYS A 190 39.26 18.81 -4.72
C CYS A 190 40.78 18.69 -4.96
N ILE A 191 41.27 19.23 -6.08
CA ILE A 191 42.70 19.50 -6.32
C ILE A 191 43.05 20.88 -5.77
#